data_AF-A0A9P5WGL0-F1
#
_entry.id   AF-A0A9P5WGL0-F1
#
_cell.length_a   1.000
_cell.length_b   1.000
_cell.length_c   1.000
_cell.angle_alpha   90.00
_cell.angle_beta   90.00
_cell.angle_gamma   90.00
#
_symmetry.space_group_name_H-M   'P 1'
#
loop_
_entity.id
_entity.type
_entity.pdbx_description
1 polymer ?
#
loop_
_entity_poly.entity_id
_entity_poly.type
_entity_poly.pdbx_seq_one_letter_code
_entity_poly.pdbx_strand_id
1 'polypeptide(L)' 'MSHQKPEEEWRAVLTPEQFRVLRQKGTEMAYTGEYTKNKEQGVYACAGCQTPLYTSTTKFDACGWCSFYDAIP' A
#
# COMPACT_ATOMS: atom_id res chain seq x y z
N MET A 1 4.27 -8.91 15.03
CA MET A 1 4.10 -10.28 14.49
C MET A 1 4.65 -10.29 13.08
N SER A 2 5.86 -10.80 12.87
CA SER A 2 6.50 -10.86 11.55
C SER A 2 5.81 -11.92 10.70
N HIS A 3 4.96 -11.50 9.76
CA HIS A 3 4.35 -12.37 8.75
C HIS A 3 5.43 -12.86 7.77
N GLN A 4 6.21 -13.86 8.17
CA GLN A 4 7.15 -14.58 7.32
C GLN A 4 6.40 -15.69 6.58
N LYS A 5 5.76 -15.32 5.46
CA LYS A 5 5.42 -16.29 4.41
C LYS A 5 6.57 -16.38 3.40
N PRO A 6 6.80 -17.53 2.75
CA PRO A 6 7.79 -17.67 1.69
C PRO A 6 7.47 -16.75 0.50
N GLU A 7 8.50 -16.39 -0.27
CA GLU A 7 8.33 -15.46 -1.40
C GLU A 7 7.35 -15.98 -2.45
N GLU A 8 7.30 -17.28 -2.69
CA GLU A 8 6.36 -17.91 -3.63
C GLU A 8 4.91 -17.74 -3.20
N GLU A 9 4.60 -17.89 -1.91
CA GLU A 9 3.25 -17.61 -1.39
C GLU A 9 2.88 -16.14 -1.59
N TRP A 10 3.82 -15.21 -1.38
CA TRP A 10 3.57 -13.79 -1.63
C TRP A 10 3.35 -13.50 -3.12
N ARG A 11 4.03 -14.19 -4.04
CA ARG A 11 3.77 -14.07 -5.49
C ARG A 11 2.39 -14.59 -5.89
N ALA A 12 1.85 -15.56 -5.15
CA ALA A 12 0.49 -16.06 -5.38
C ALA A 12 -0.59 -15.15 -4.77
N VAL A 13 -0.29 -14.48 -3.65
CA VAL A 13 -1.24 -13.60 -2.94
C VAL A 13 -1.23 -12.17 -3.47
N LEU A 14 -0.07 -11.64 -3.82
CA LEU A 14 0.13 -10.26 -4.27
C LEU A 14 0.17 -10.20 -5.79
N THR A 15 -0.29 -9.09 -6.35
CA THR A 15 -0.05 -8.82 -7.77
C THR A 15 1.46 -8.62 -8.03
N PRO A 16 1.95 -8.83 -9.26
CA PRO A 16 3.36 -8.64 -9.59
C PRO A 16 3.90 -7.27 -9.19
N GLU A 17 3.08 -6.22 -9.32
CA GLU A 17 3.42 -4.85 -8.93
C GLU A 17 3.49 -4.69 -7.39
N GLN A 18 2.50 -5.21 -6.66
CA GLN A 18 2.52 -5.21 -5.20
C GLN A 18 3.72 -5.98 -4.63
N PHE A 19 4.06 -7.13 -5.23
CA PHE A 19 5.23 -7.91 -4.85
C PHE A 19 6.52 -7.12 -5.12
N ARG A 20 6.64 -6.48 -6.29
CA ARG A 20 7.80 -5.63 -6.64
C ARG A 20 7.98 -4.49 -5.63
N VAL A 21 6.90 -3.80 -5.24
CA VAL A 21 6.96 -2.69 -4.28
C VAL A 21 7.25 -3.19 -2.86
N LEU A 22 6.46 -4.14 -2.35
CA LEU A 22 6.54 -4.58 -0.95
C LEU A 22 7.75 -5.46 -0.64
N ARG A 23 8.23 -6.28 -1.59
CA ARG A 23 9.32 -7.24 -1.37
C ARG A 23 10.60 -6.88 -2.08
N GLN A 24 10.53 -6.36 -3.31
CA GLN A 24 11.72 -5.96 -4.07
C GLN A 24 12.14 -4.50 -3.83
N LYS A 25 11.48 -3.79 -2.89
CA LYS A 25 11.72 -2.37 -2.60
C LYS A 25 11.59 -1.48 -3.84
N GLY A 26 10.75 -1.89 -4.78
CA GLY A 26 10.47 -1.10 -5.97
C GLY A 26 9.54 0.08 -5.67
N THR A 27 9.49 1.02 -6.59
CA THR A 27 8.55 2.14 -6.56
C THR A 27 7.61 2.03 -7.76
N GLU A 28 6.31 2.19 -7.54
CA GLU A 28 5.33 2.31 -8.62
C GLU A 28 5.56 3.60 -9.42
N MET A 29 5.13 3.66 -10.68
CA MET A 29 5.25 4.89 -11.45
C MET A 29 4.39 6.00 -10.84
N ALA A 30 4.85 7.25 -10.94
CA ALA A 30 4.10 8.39 -10.46
C ALA A 30 2.75 8.47 -11.19
N TYR A 31 1.68 8.77 -10.45
CA TYR A 31 0.31 8.93 -10.93
C TYR A 31 -0.35 7.66 -11.51
N THR A 32 0.30 6.49 -11.42
CA THR A 32 -0.28 5.22 -11.92
C THR A 32 -0.95 4.38 -10.85
N GLY A 33 -0.67 4.66 -9.57
CA GLY A 33 -1.28 3.92 -8.46
C GLY A 33 -2.80 4.07 -8.42
N GLU A 34 -3.51 2.95 -8.27
CA GLU A 34 -4.98 2.88 -8.21
C GLU A 34 -5.55 3.79 -7.11
N TYR A 35 -4.85 3.85 -5.98
CA TYR A 35 -5.27 4.64 -4.83
C TYR A 35 -4.84 6.11 -4.90
N THR A 36 -4.00 6.51 -5.87
CA THR A 36 -3.43 7.87 -5.94
C THR A 36 -4.54 8.91 -6.00
N LYS A 37 -5.54 8.70 -6.88
CA LYS A 37 -6.70 9.59 -7.02
C LYS A 37 -7.90 9.14 -6.19
N ASN A 38 -7.81 8.05 -5.44
CA ASN A 38 -8.93 7.59 -4.63
C ASN A 38 -9.21 8.58 -3.50
N LYS A 39 -10.48 8.95 -3.34
CA LYS A 39 -10.98 9.84 -2.27
C LYS A 39 -12.11 9.19 -1.47
N GLU A 40 -12.33 7.90 -1.66
CA GLU A 40 -13.33 7.15 -0.90
C GLU A 40 -12.97 7.11 0.58
N GLN A 41 -14.02 7.09 1.42
CA GLN A 41 -13.86 6.99 2.86
C GLN A 41 -13.59 5.53 3.25
N GLY A 42 -12.52 5.31 4.02
CA GLY A 42 -12.11 3.98 4.42
C GLY A 42 -10.77 3.94 5.14
N VAL A 43 -10.24 2.73 5.28
CA VAL A 43 -8.95 2.46 5.95
C VAL A 43 -8.03 1.76 4.95
N TYR A 44 -6.82 2.32 4.79
CA TYR A 44 -5.76 1.73 4.00
C TYR A 44 -5.01 0.73 4.89
N ALA A 45 -5.17 -0.54 4.55
CA ALA A 45 -4.48 -1.64 5.21
C ALA A 45 -3.26 -2.10 4.39
N CYS A 46 -2.26 -2.65 5.07
CA CYS A 46 -1.12 -3.28 4.42
C CYS A 46 -1.59 -4.44 3.53
N ALA A 47 -1.25 -4.42 2.24
CA ALA A 47 -1.59 -5.50 1.32
C ALA A 47 -1.01 -6.87 1.75
N GLY A 48 0.07 -6.86 2.53
CA GLY A 48 0.71 -8.08 3.04
C GLY A 48 0.02 -8.64 4.29
N CYS A 49 -0.03 -7.85 5.37
CA CYS A 49 -0.49 -8.31 6.68
C CYS A 49 -1.92 -7.90 7.04
N GLN A 50 -2.61 -7.16 6.16
CA GLN A 50 -3.94 -6.61 6.37
C GLN A 50 -4.06 -5.72 7.63
N THR A 51 -2.94 -5.30 8.20
CA THR A 51 -2.93 -4.37 9.33
C THR A 51 -3.35 -2.98 8.85
N PRO A 52 -4.30 -2.32 9.53
CA PRO A 52 -4.70 -0.95 9.19
C PRO A 52 -3.52 0.00 9.43
N LEU A 53 -3.16 0.81 8.43
CA LEU A 53 -2.02 1.72 8.48
C LEU A 53 -2.44 3.17 8.44
N TYR A 54 -3.36 3.53 7.53
CA TYR A 54 -3.77 4.91 7.33
C TYR A 54 -5.29 4.99 7.17
N THR A 55 -5.85 6.16 7.48
CA THR A 55 -7.26 6.45 7.23
C THR A 55 -7.40 7.36 6.02
N SER A 56 -8.51 7.25 5.29
CA SER A 56 -8.80 8.17 4.18
C SER A 56 -8.90 9.63 4.61
N THR A 57 -9.22 9.88 5.89
CA THR A 57 -9.28 11.23 6.46
C THR A 57 -7.91 11.89 6.54
N THR A 58 -6.84 11.11 6.68
CA THR A 58 -5.47 11.64 6.74
C THR A 58 -4.81 11.72 5.37
N LYS A 59 -5.51 11.28 4.32
CA LYS A 59 -5.04 11.31 2.93
C LYS A 59 -5.08 12.74 2.40
N PHE A 60 -4.00 13.15 1.75
CA PHE A 60 -3.93 14.41 1.01
C PHE A 60 -3.34 14.16 -0.39
N ASP A 61 -3.59 15.11 -1.29
CA ASP A 61 -3.09 15.03 -2.66
C ASP A 61 -1.66 15.58 -2.70
N ALA A 62 -0.74 14.76 -3.20
CA ALA A 62 0.67 15.08 -3.31
C ALA A 62 1.18 14.73 -4.71
N CYS A 63 2.40 15.14 -5.03
CA CYS A 63 2.99 14.95 -6.36
C CYS A 63 3.38 13.49 -6.62
N GLY A 64 2.41 12.63 -6.98
CA GLY A 64 2.65 11.36 -7.66
C GLY A 64 2.14 10.10 -6.96
N TRP A 65 2.03 10.08 -5.63
CA TRP A 65 1.68 8.89 -4.85
C TRP A 65 0.72 9.20 -3.71
N CYS A 66 0.04 8.17 -3.19
CA CYS A 66 -0.82 8.29 -2.01
C CYS A 66 -0.01 8.82 -0.82
N SER A 67 -0.38 10.00 -0.33
CA SER A 67 0.29 10.63 0.80
C SER A 67 -0.67 10.81 1.96
N PHE A 68 -0.18 10.54 3.16
CA PHE A 68 -0.93 10.61 4.40
C PHE A 68 -0.12 11.40 5.43
N TYR A 69 -0.77 12.30 6.16
CA TYR A 69 -0.07 13.12 7.16
C TYR A 69 -0.03 12.48 8.55
N ASP A 70 -0.86 11.46 8.79
CA ASP A 70 -0.97 10.76 10.07
C ASP A 70 -1.28 9.27 9.85
N ALA A 71 -0.76 8.44 10.75
CA ALA A 71 -0.84 6.99 10.72
C ALA A 71 -1.66 6.44 11.89
N ILE A 72 -2.26 5.27 11.71
CA ILE A 72 -2.98 4.59 12.78
C ILE A 72 -1.94 4.04 13.77
N PRO A 73 -2.07 4.32 15.09
CA PRO A 73 -1.13 3.87 16.11
C PRO A 73 -1.18 2.36 16.35
#